data_AF-A0A0F6W882-F1
#
_entry.id   AF-A0A0F6W882-F1
#
_cell.length_a   1.000
_cell.length_b   1.000
_cell.length_c   1.000
_cell.angle_alpha   90.00
_cell.angle_beta   90.00
_cell.angle_gamma   90.00
#
_symmetry.space_group_name_H-M   'P 1'
#
loop_
_entity.id
_entity.type
_entity.pdbx_description
1 polymer ?
#
loop_
_entity_poly.entity_id
_entity_poly.type
_entity_poly.pdbx_seq_one_letter_code
_entity_poly.pdbx_strand_id
1 'polypeptide(L)'
;MAKKKSPRIARPAAAPDEVAAAYQRTEKDIEALPKERVGRVNADVPTAVSLALGALPALESLRGELQAALKHPPLAEIARLHDRALAALYAHLHHAPKITVSEADLEEARVQRERLLASADAHVAHGQLDADAIAAVREGQGHLDRANDLIALAALFRGVWSELEGHTQVTDAQLDRATVLGTTLVAALGAKELGTGPATGGASWSDRRNRAFRLLMNDYDEIRWAVEYVRRHEGDAASYAPPLYLNQRSRPRKPDETDAQREEGGSLVGNG
;
A
#
# COMPACT_ATOMS: atom_id res chain seq x y z
N MET A 1 -21.42 21.38 -17.61
CA MET A 1 -20.57 20.23 -18.01
C MET A 1 -19.99 19.58 -16.76
N ALA A 2 -20.46 18.39 -16.40
CA ALA A 2 -20.03 17.67 -15.21
C ALA A 2 -18.69 16.95 -15.46
N LYS A 3 -17.68 17.18 -14.61
CA LYS A 3 -16.40 16.47 -14.63
C LYS A 3 -16.65 14.99 -14.32
N LYS A 4 -16.49 14.10 -15.30
CA LYS A 4 -16.49 12.64 -15.08
C LYS A 4 -15.33 12.28 -14.13
N LYS A 5 -15.66 11.82 -12.92
CA LYS A 5 -14.70 11.22 -11.97
C LYS A 5 -14.08 9.98 -12.62
N SER A 6 -12.76 9.89 -12.64
CA SER A 6 -12.04 8.67 -12.98
C SER A 6 -12.51 7.52 -12.09
N PRO A 7 -12.71 6.30 -12.63
CA PRO A 7 -13.12 5.16 -11.83
C PRO A 7 -12.00 4.84 -10.84
N ARG A 8 -12.32 4.85 -9.54
CA ARG A 8 -11.47 4.23 -8.52
C ARG A 8 -11.49 2.73 -8.81
N ILE A 9 -10.35 2.18 -9.24
CA ILE A 9 -10.16 0.74 -9.38
C ILE A 9 -10.45 0.12 -8.01
N ALA A 10 -11.46 -0.74 -7.94
CA ALA A 10 -11.85 -1.40 -6.70
C ALA A 10 -10.74 -2.36 -6.26
N ARG A 11 -10.49 -2.43 -4.95
CA ARG A 11 -9.57 -3.40 -4.36
C ARG A 11 -10.03 -4.81 -4.79
N PRO A 12 -9.14 -5.68 -5.32
CA PRO A 12 -9.55 -7.01 -5.75
C PRO A 12 -10.12 -7.79 -4.55
N ALA A 13 -11.33 -8.33 -4.72
CA ALA A 13 -12.04 -9.12 -3.73
C ALA A 13 -11.73 -10.61 -3.92
N ALA A 14 -10.47 -11.00 -3.71
CA ALA A 14 -10.12 -12.41 -3.57
C ALA A 14 -10.40 -12.85 -2.11
N ALA A 15 -10.90 -14.07 -1.92
CA ALA A 15 -11.13 -14.59 -0.57
C ALA A 15 -9.78 -14.71 0.16
N PRO A 16 -9.68 -14.35 1.46
CA PRO A 16 -8.41 -14.37 2.20
C PRO A 16 -7.65 -15.71 2.09
N ASP A 17 -8.38 -16.82 2.06
CA ASP A 17 -7.80 -18.18 1.97
C ASP A 17 -7.14 -18.47 0.61
N GLU A 18 -7.69 -17.93 -0.48
CA GLU A 18 -7.16 -18.11 -1.83
C GLU A 18 -5.84 -17.34 -2.03
N VAL A 19 -5.77 -16.13 -1.47
CA VAL A 19 -4.59 -15.27 -1.52
C VAL A 19 -3.42 -15.92 -0.78
N ALA A 20 -3.68 -16.52 0.39
CA ALA A 20 -2.69 -17.28 1.15
C ALA A 20 -2.23 -18.55 0.41
N ALA A 21 -3.17 -19.30 -0.16
CA ALA A 21 -2.84 -20.52 -0.91
C ALA A 21 -1.99 -20.23 -2.17
N ALA A 22 -2.28 -19.15 -2.89
CA ALA A 22 -1.49 -18.72 -4.05
C ALA A 22 -0.06 -18.33 -3.66
N TYR A 23 0.12 -17.66 -2.51
CA TYR A 23 1.44 -17.37 -1.97
C TYR A 23 2.22 -18.66 -1.66
N GLN A 24 1.60 -19.63 -0.98
CA GLN A 24 2.24 -20.91 -0.66
C GLN A 24 2.69 -21.67 -1.92
N ARG A 25 1.88 -21.68 -2.98
CA ARG A 25 2.24 -22.31 -4.27
C ARG A 25 3.46 -21.67 -4.92
N THR A 26 3.70 -20.38 -4.68
CA THR A 26 4.77 -19.61 -5.33
C THR A 26 5.96 -19.32 -4.40
N GLU A 27 5.89 -19.71 -3.12
CA GLU A 27 6.89 -19.36 -2.10
C GLU A 27 8.30 -19.83 -2.49
N LYS A 28 8.44 -21.05 -3.03
CA LYS A 28 9.74 -21.57 -3.46
C LYS A 28 10.39 -20.70 -4.54
N ASP A 29 9.60 -20.20 -5.50
CA ASP A 29 10.12 -19.33 -6.55
C ASP A 29 10.52 -17.95 -6.01
N ILE A 30 9.73 -17.42 -5.08
CA ILE A 30 9.99 -16.16 -4.38
C ILE A 30 11.33 -16.24 -3.64
N GLU A 31 11.57 -17.34 -2.92
CA GLU A 31 12.81 -17.56 -2.17
C GLU A 31 14.00 -17.85 -3.09
N ALA A 32 13.78 -18.55 -4.21
CA ALA A 32 14.82 -18.86 -5.18
C ALA A 32 15.33 -17.64 -5.96
N LEU A 33 14.56 -16.55 -6.06
CA LEU A 33 14.97 -15.37 -6.83
C LEU A 33 16.20 -14.68 -6.19
N PRO A 34 17.37 -14.59 -6.83
CA PRO A 34 18.56 -13.99 -6.23
C PRO A 34 18.33 -12.52 -5.89
N LYS A 35 18.87 -12.04 -4.76
CA LYS A 35 18.67 -10.66 -4.27
C LYS A 35 19.15 -9.62 -5.29
N GLU A 36 20.14 -9.96 -6.11
CA GLU A 36 20.72 -9.12 -7.17
C GLU A 36 19.72 -8.89 -8.31
N ARG A 37 18.76 -9.79 -8.48
CA ARG A 37 17.68 -9.67 -9.48
C ARG A 37 16.44 -8.97 -8.93
N VAL A 38 16.42 -8.67 -7.63
CA VAL A 38 15.36 -7.96 -6.93
C VAL A 38 15.64 -6.46 -6.99
N GLY A 39 15.05 -5.78 -7.97
CA GLY A 39 15.08 -4.31 -8.04
C GLY A 39 14.25 -3.66 -6.93
N ARG A 40 14.45 -2.36 -6.70
CA ARG A 40 13.55 -1.57 -5.84
C ARG A 40 12.16 -1.50 -6.46
N VAL A 41 11.14 -1.88 -5.70
CA VAL A 41 9.73 -1.76 -6.11
C VAL A 41 9.22 -0.37 -5.78
N ASN A 42 9.21 0.52 -6.78
CA ASN A 42 8.63 1.87 -6.69
C ASN A 42 7.17 1.91 -7.17
N ALA A 43 6.52 0.76 -7.29
CA ALA A 43 5.21 0.61 -7.93
C ALA A 43 4.07 0.48 -6.91
N ASP A 44 2.88 0.93 -7.33
CA ASP A 44 1.62 0.62 -6.66
C ASP A 44 1.25 -0.85 -6.93
N VAL A 45 1.65 -1.73 -5.99
CA VAL A 45 1.46 -3.19 -6.08
C VAL A 45 -0.02 -3.56 -6.23
N PRO A 46 -0.96 -3.04 -5.40
CA PRO A 46 -2.39 -3.29 -5.60
C PRO A 46 -2.91 -2.97 -7.00
N THR A 47 -2.51 -1.83 -7.57
CA THR A 47 -2.93 -1.43 -8.93
C THR A 47 -2.39 -2.40 -9.98
N ALA A 48 -1.11 -2.76 -9.92
CA ALA A 48 -0.51 -3.72 -10.83
C ALA A 48 -1.17 -5.11 -10.74
N VAL A 49 -1.48 -5.58 -9.52
CA VAL A 49 -2.22 -6.83 -9.29
C VAL A 49 -3.60 -6.77 -9.94
N SER A 50 -4.34 -5.68 -9.73
CA SER A 50 -5.68 -5.52 -10.32
C SER A 50 -5.64 -5.54 -11.86
N LEU A 51 -4.64 -4.90 -12.47
CA LEU A 51 -4.47 -4.90 -13.93
C LEU A 51 -4.10 -6.28 -14.46
N ALA A 52 -3.17 -6.98 -13.81
CA ALA A 52 -2.76 -8.33 -14.21
C ALA A 52 -3.92 -9.33 -14.13
N LEU A 53 -4.69 -9.30 -13.03
CA LEU A 53 -5.87 -10.15 -12.87
C LEU A 53 -6.97 -9.79 -13.86
N GLY A 54 -7.17 -8.50 -14.14
CA GLY A 54 -8.15 -8.04 -15.14
C GLY A 54 -7.81 -8.42 -16.57
N ALA A 55 -6.52 -8.57 -16.89
CA ALA A 55 -6.03 -8.97 -18.21
C ALA A 55 -6.20 -10.48 -18.48
N LEU A 56 -6.27 -11.32 -17.44
CA LEU A 56 -6.30 -12.79 -17.58
C LEU A 56 -7.32 -13.31 -18.60
N PRO A 57 -8.61 -12.92 -18.58
CA PRO A 57 -9.58 -13.45 -19.54
C PRO A 57 -9.24 -13.12 -21.00
N ALA A 58 -8.71 -11.91 -21.24
CA ALA A 58 -8.29 -11.50 -22.58
C ALA A 58 -7.04 -12.29 -23.02
N LEU A 59 -6.06 -12.45 -22.13
CA LEU A 59 -4.86 -13.26 -22.40
C LEU A 59 -5.20 -14.73 -22.70
N GLU A 60 -6.17 -15.29 -21.98
CA GLU A 60 -6.65 -16.65 -22.21
C GLU A 60 -7.31 -16.80 -23.58
N SER A 61 -8.06 -15.79 -24.04
CA SER A 61 -8.63 -15.79 -25.40
C SER A 61 -7.57 -15.78 -26.51
N LEU A 62 -6.40 -15.19 -26.24
CA LEU A 62 -5.29 -15.07 -27.20
C LEU A 62 -4.35 -16.30 -27.21
N ARG A 63 -4.55 -17.26 -26.30
CA ARG A 63 -3.67 -18.43 -26.13
C ARG A 63 -3.43 -19.21 -27.43
N GLY A 64 -4.48 -19.42 -28.22
CA GLY A 64 -4.37 -20.14 -29.50
C GLY A 64 -3.55 -19.40 -30.54
N GLU A 65 -3.74 -18.08 -30.66
CA GLU A 65 -2.98 -17.24 -31.59
C GLU A 65 -1.49 -17.18 -31.20
N LEU A 66 -1.20 -17.00 -29.91
CA LEU A 66 0.17 -17.01 -29.40
C LEU A 66 0.87 -18.34 -29.70
N GLN A 67 0.16 -19.46 -29.51
CA GLN A 67 0.70 -20.80 -29.79
C GLN A 67 0.98 -21.04 -31.28
N ALA A 68 0.14 -20.50 -32.16
CA ALA A 68 0.32 -20.64 -33.61
C ALA A 68 1.44 -19.73 -34.14
N ALA A 69 1.58 -18.53 -33.59
CA ALA A 69 2.49 -17.50 -34.09
C ALA A 69 3.92 -17.60 -33.55
N LEU A 70 4.13 -18.18 -32.36
CA LEU A 70 5.41 -18.17 -31.66
C LEU A 70 5.99 -19.58 -31.50
N LYS A 71 7.31 -19.70 -31.69
CA LYS A 71 8.06 -20.94 -31.40
C LYS A 71 8.07 -21.27 -29.89
N HIS A 72 8.09 -20.23 -29.06
CA HIS A 72 8.12 -20.33 -27.60
C HIS A 72 7.07 -19.38 -27.01
N PRO A 73 5.78 -19.75 -27.03
CA PRO A 73 4.71 -18.91 -26.50
C PRO A 73 4.75 -18.89 -24.96
N PRO A 74 4.45 -17.76 -24.30
CA PRO A 74 4.51 -17.63 -22.84
C PRO A 74 3.28 -18.24 -22.14
N LEU A 75 2.89 -19.45 -22.51
CA LEU A 75 1.67 -20.09 -22.00
C LEU A 75 1.80 -20.46 -20.52
N ALA A 76 3.01 -20.82 -20.09
CA ALA A 76 3.30 -21.12 -18.70
C ALA A 76 3.21 -19.85 -17.84
N GLU A 77 3.65 -18.70 -18.37
CA GLU A 77 3.58 -17.38 -17.74
C GLU A 77 2.11 -16.99 -17.55
N ILE A 78 1.28 -17.14 -18.59
CA ILE A 78 -0.16 -16.87 -18.52
C ILE A 78 -0.82 -17.75 -17.45
N ALA A 79 -0.53 -19.06 -17.46
CA ALA A 79 -1.13 -20.01 -16.52
C ALA A 79 -0.81 -19.71 -15.05
N ARG A 80 0.39 -19.18 -14.76
CA ARG A 80 0.83 -18.85 -13.38
C ARG A 80 0.58 -17.40 -12.99
N LEU A 81 0.12 -16.55 -13.92
CA LEU A 81 -0.05 -15.11 -13.70
C LEU A 81 -1.02 -14.81 -12.55
N HIS A 82 -2.11 -15.59 -12.43
CA HIS A 82 -3.05 -15.48 -11.32
C HIS A 82 -2.36 -15.65 -9.96
N ASP A 83 -1.62 -16.74 -9.79
CA ASP A 83 -0.94 -17.05 -8.53
C ASP A 83 0.18 -16.05 -8.21
N ARG A 84 0.92 -15.59 -9.24
CA ARG A 84 1.93 -14.53 -9.09
C ARG A 84 1.33 -13.22 -8.61
N ALA A 85 0.18 -12.83 -9.17
CA ALA A 85 -0.50 -11.60 -8.80
C ALA A 85 -1.02 -11.66 -7.36
N LEU A 86 -1.67 -12.76 -6.97
CA LEU A 86 -2.14 -12.95 -5.60
C LEU A 86 -1.00 -13.09 -4.59
N ALA A 87 0.11 -13.74 -4.94
CA ALA A 87 1.28 -13.83 -4.07
C ALA A 87 1.93 -12.46 -3.82
N ALA A 88 2.01 -11.61 -4.86
CA ALA A 88 2.48 -10.24 -4.71
C ALA A 88 1.56 -9.41 -3.80
N LEU A 89 0.23 -9.60 -3.91
CA LEU A 89 -0.75 -8.99 -3.01
C LEU A 89 -0.58 -9.48 -1.57
N TYR A 90 -0.45 -10.79 -1.38
CA TYR A 90 -0.24 -11.40 -0.06
C TYR A 90 0.98 -10.79 0.64
N ALA A 91 2.13 -10.80 -0.04
CA ALA A 91 3.37 -10.27 0.50
C ALA A 91 3.29 -8.75 0.74
N HIS A 92 2.51 -8.02 -0.07
CA HIS A 92 2.25 -6.60 0.15
C HIS A 92 1.41 -6.34 1.40
N LEU A 93 0.37 -7.14 1.64
CA LEU A 93 -0.49 -7.01 2.83
C LEU A 93 0.26 -7.36 4.12
N HIS A 94 1.19 -8.33 4.07
CA HIS A 94 2.04 -8.71 5.21
C HIS A 94 3.25 -7.79 5.40
N HIS A 95 3.57 -6.98 4.39
CA HIS A 95 4.57 -5.93 4.51
C HIS A 95 3.97 -4.72 5.24
N ALA A 96 4.10 -4.70 6.57
CA ALA A 96 3.87 -3.50 7.34
C ALA A 96 4.92 -2.43 6.96
N PRO A 97 4.52 -1.15 6.76
CA PRO A 97 5.51 -0.08 6.64
C PRO A 97 6.35 -0.06 7.92
N LYS A 98 7.68 0.04 7.78
CA LYS A 98 8.57 0.20 8.92
C LYS A 98 8.30 1.55 9.58
N ILE A 99 7.56 1.55 10.67
CA ILE A 99 7.55 2.67 11.60
C ILE A 99 8.80 2.50 12.45
N THR A 100 9.84 3.26 12.13
CA THR A 100 11.06 3.30 12.94
C THR A 100 10.90 4.32 14.03
N VAL A 101 11.05 3.87 15.27
CA VAL A 101 11.08 4.71 16.46
C VAL A 101 12.54 5.01 16.78
N SER A 102 12.85 6.28 16.99
CA SER A 102 14.17 6.73 17.41
C SER A 102 14.28 6.79 18.94
N GLU A 103 15.50 6.86 19.46
CA GLU A 103 15.72 7.10 20.89
C GLU A 103 15.12 8.44 21.35
N ALA A 104 15.10 9.44 20.46
CA ALA A 104 14.47 10.73 20.72
C ALA A 104 12.94 10.61 20.90
N ASP A 105 12.28 9.74 20.14
CA ASP A 105 10.84 9.48 20.29
C ASP A 105 10.53 8.78 21.63
N LEU A 106 11.40 7.85 22.06
CA LEU A 106 11.28 7.17 23.36
C LEU A 106 11.50 8.12 24.53
N GLU A 107 12.45 9.04 24.40
CA GLU A 107 12.71 10.06 25.41
C GLU A 107 11.61 11.13 25.44
N GLU A 108 11.12 11.57 24.28
CA GLU A 108 9.96 12.47 24.20
C GLU A 108 8.75 11.84 24.89
N ALA A 109 8.48 10.56 24.64
CA ALA A 109 7.41 9.85 25.31
C ALA A 109 7.60 9.75 26.83
N ARG A 110 8.85 9.71 27.31
CA ARG A 110 9.16 9.71 28.75
C ARG A 110 8.75 11.03 29.37
N VAL A 111 9.25 12.11 28.79
CA VAL A 111 9.03 13.47 29.26
C VAL A 111 7.56 13.84 29.19
N GLN A 112 6.86 13.45 28.12
CA GLN A 112 5.42 13.68 27.99
C GLN A 112 4.62 12.92 29.04
N ARG A 113 4.93 11.64 29.29
CA ARG A 113 4.23 10.85 30.32
C ARG A 113 4.42 11.47 31.70
N GLU A 114 5.62 11.88 32.05
CA GLU A 114 5.92 12.52 33.34
C GLU A 114 5.13 13.82 33.54
N ARG A 115 5.08 14.67 32.50
CA ARG A 115 4.32 15.93 32.54
C ARG A 115 2.82 15.72 32.67
N LEU A 116 2.27 14.78 31.91
CA LEU A 116 0.84 14.47 31.95
C LEU A 116 0.45 13.82 33.28
N LEU A 117 1.27 12.94 33.85
CA LEU A 117 1.04 12.36 35.17
C LEU A 117 1.12 13.42 36.29
N ALA A 118 2.12 14.31 36.25
CA ALA A 118 2.22 15.39 37.23
C ALA A 118 1.00 16.33 37.18
N SER A 119 0.50 16.61 35.97
CA SER A 119 -0.72 17.41 35.81
C SER A 119 -1.96 16.64 36.26
N ALA A 120 -2.01 15.33 36.01
CA ALA A 120 -3.11 14.48 36.44
C ALA A 120 -3.21 14.41 37.97
N ASP A 121 -2.07 14.31 38.68
CA ASP A 121 -2.04 14.31 40.15
C ASP A 121 -2.68 15.56 40.75
N ALA A 122 -2.42 16.74 40.15
CA ALA A 122 -3.03 17.99 40.59
C ALA A 122 -4.56 17.95 40.43
N HIS A 123 -5.05 17.44 39.30
CA HIS A 123 -6.49 17.33 39.05
C HIS A 123 -7.17 16.24 39.89
N VAL A 124 -6.48 15.13 40.19
CA VAL A 124 -6.94 14.12 41.14
C VAL A 124 -7.10 14.72 42.55
N ALA A 125 -6.14 15.54 43.01
CA ALA A 125 -6.22 16.22 44.30
C ALA A 125 -7.42 17.19 44.39
N HIS A 126 -7.88 17.70 43.25
CA HIS A 126 -9.09 18.53 43.13
C HIS A 126 -10.37 17.75 42.81
N GLY A 127 -10.31 16.41 42.73
CA GLY A 127 -11.45 15.55 42.44
C GLY A 127 -11.96 15.63 40.99
N GLN A 128 -11.16 16.15 40.07
CA GLN A 128 -11.51 16.34 38.66
C GLN A 128 -11.10 15.15 37.77
N LEU A 129 -10.22 14.29 38.27
CA LEU A 129 -9.81 13.05 37.62
C LEU A 129 -9.90 11.88 38.61
N ASP A 130 -10.19 10.69 38.09
CA ASP A 130 -10.28 9.45 38.86
C ASP A 130 -8.87 8.98 39.28
N ALA A 131 -8.66 8.90 40.60
CA ALA A 131 -7.40 8.47 41.20
C ALA A 131 -7.02 7.03 40.82
N ASP A 132 -8.00 6.12 40.75
CA ASP A 132 -7.77 4.71 40.46
C ASP A 132 -7.38 4.53 38.98
N ALA A 133 -8.01 5.31 38.08
CA ALA A 133 -7.63 5.33 36.67
C ALA A 133 -6.19 5.82 36.45
N ILE A 134 -5.77 6.86 37.18
CA ILE A 134 -4.38 7.36 37.10
C ILE A 134 -3.39 6.39 37.75
N ALA A 135 -3.77 5.70 38.83
CA ALA A 135 -2.93 4.67 39.45
C ALA A 135 -2.68 3.50 38.50
N ALA A 136 -3.72 3.02 37.80
CA ALA A 136 -3.59 1.94 36.81
C ALA A 136 -2.62 2.29 35.67
N VAL A 137 -2.62 3.54 35.21
CA VAL A 137 -1.67 4.05 34.20
C VAL A 137 -0.22 4.04 34.71
N ARG A 138 0.01 4.09 36.02
CA ARG A 138 1.38 4.11 36.59
C ARG A 138 2.03 2.73 36.69
N GLU A 139 1.27 1.65 36.70
CA GLU A 139 1.78 0.30 36.98
C GLU A 139 2.77 -0.19 35.90
N GLY A 140 2.63 0.29 34.67
CA GLY A 140 3.48 -0.07 33.54
C GLY A 140 4.92 0.46 33.63
N GLN A 141 5.90 -0.39 33.25
CA GLN A 141 7.33 -0.05 33.30
C GLN A 141 8.08 -0.22 31.96
N GLY A 142 7.41 -0.72 30.91
CA GLY A 142 8.00 -0.89 29.58
C GLY A 142 7.77 0.28 28.62
N HIS A 143 8.46 0.27 27.47
CA HIS A 143 8.20 1.23 26.38
C HIS A 143 6.80 1.06 25.79
N LEU A 144 6.29 -0.18 25.73
CA LEU A 144 4.93 -0.44 25.26
C LEU A 144 3.90 0.12 26.25
N ASP A 145 4.12 -0.10 27.55
CA ASP A 145 3.27 0.46 28.59
C ASP A 145 3.28 1.99 28.53
N ARG A 146 4.47 2.60 28.43
CA ARG A 146 4.61 4.06 28.26
C ARG A 146 3.82 4.59 27.06
N ALA A 147 3.83 3.87 25.95
CA ALA A 147 3.09 4.26 24.75
C ALA A 147 1.58 4.19 24.97
N ASN A 148 1.10 3.14 25.63
CA ASN A 148 -0.31 2.98 26.02
C ASN A 148 -0.72 4.06 27.04
N ASP A 149 0.14 4.39 28.00
CA ASP A 149 -0.11 5.41 29.02
C ASP A 149 -0.31 6.79 28.40
N LEU A 150 0.46 7.16 27.36
CA LEU A 150 0.26 8.42 26.65
C LEU A 150 -1.11 8.50 25.99
N ILE A 151 -1.58 7.40 25.40
CA ILE A 151 -2.90 7.31 24.78
C ILE A 151 -3.99 7.41 25.87
N ALA A 152 -3.82 6.65 26.96
CA ALA A 152 -4.76 6.63 28.07
C ALA A 152 -4.87 8.01 28.76
N LEU A 153 -3.74 8.64 29.08
CA LEU A 153 -3.71 9.98 29.66
C LEU A 153 -4.35 11.00 28.73
N ALA A 154 -4.03 10.97 27.43
CA ALA A 154 -4.66 11.87 26.48
C ALA A 154 -6.19 11.69 26.42
N ALA A 155 -6.68 10.45 26.47
CA ALA A 155 -8.10 10.15 26.51
C ALA A 155 -8.77 10.62 27.81
N LEU A 156 -8.13 10.40 28.97
CA LEU A 156 -8.63 10.84 30.28
C LEU A 156 -8.77 12.37 30.34
N PHE A 157 -7.72 13.11 29.94
CA PHE A 157 -7.77 14.57 29.88
C PHE A 157 -8.86 15.09 28.92
N ARG A 158 -9.00 14.46 27.74
CA ARG A 158 -10.06 14.83 26.79
C ARG A 158 -11.46 14.54 27.31
N GLY A 159 -11.63 13.48 28.08
CA GLY A 159 -12.92 13.08 28.65
C GLY A 159 -13.52 14.14 29.58
N VAL A 160 -12.67 14.93 30.24
CA VAL A 160 -13.08 15.99 31.18
C VAL A 160 -12.64 17.40 30.71
N TRP A 161 -12.30 17.57 29.43
CA TRP A 161 -11.65 18.79 28.93
C TRP A 161 -12.46 20.07 29.23
N SER A 162 -13.78 20.01 29.13
CA SER A 162 -14.66 21.16 29.42
C SER A 162 -14.57 21.66 30.86
N GLU A 163 -14.13 20.83 31.80
CA GLU A 163 -13.94 21.17 33.22
C GLU A 163 -12.50 21.59 33.53
N LEU A 164 -11.55 21.17 32.69
CA LEU A 164 -10.12 21.46 32.86
C LEU A 164 -9.65 22.68 32.06
N GLU A 165 -10.34 23.03 30.96
CA GLU A 165 -9.98 24.12 30.07
C GLU A 165 -9.91 25.45 30.84
N GLY A 166 -8.72 26.06 30.89
CA GLY A 166 -8.44 27.29 31.65
C GLY A 166 -7.90 27.07 33.08
N HIS A 167 -7.90 25.82 33.58
CA HIS A 167 -7.40 25.46 34.91
C HIS A 167 -6.21 24.49 34.87
N THR A 168 -5.74 24.14 33.68
CA THR A 168 -4.60 23.24 33.48
C THR A 168 -3.50 23.89 32.65
N GLN A 169 -2.24 23.47 32.87
CA GLN A 169 -1.12 23.84 32.00
C GLN A 169 -1.01 22.91 30.78
N VAL A 170 -1.77 21.81 30.77
CA VAL A 170 -1.84 20.89 29.63
C VAL A 170 -2.58 21.56 28.48
N THR A 171 -2.03 21.46 27.28
CA THR A 171 -2.62 22.03 26.06
C THR A 171 -3.18 20.94 25.16
N ASP A 172 -4.18 21.27 24.36
CA ASP A 172 -4.75 20.34 23.37
C ASP A 172 -3.67 19.80 22.41
N ALA A 173 -2.71 20.65 22.01
CA ALA A 173 -1.57 20.25 21.19
C ALA A 173 -0.67 19.20 21.86
N GLN A 174 -0.53 19.23 23.19
CA GLN A 174 0.20 18.19 23.93
C GLN A 174 -0.59 16.87 23.95
N LEU A 175 -1.92 16.93 24.09
CA LEU A 175 -2.78 15.74 24.05
C LEU A 175 -2.79 15.10 22.65
N ASP A 176 -2.83 15.91 21.59
CA ASP A 176 -2.63 15.47 20.20
C ASP A 176 -1.28 14.78 20.04
N ARG A 177 -0.20 15.44 20.48
CA ARG A 177 1.15 14.89 20.37
C ARG A 177 1.30 13.58 21.13
N ALA A 178 0.76 13.48 22.35
CA ALA A 178 0.75 12.25 23.14
C ALA A 178 0.00 11.12 22.43
N THR A 179 -1.15 11.41 21.82
CA THR A 179 -1.93 10.42 21.06
C THR A 179 -1.16 9.93 19.83
N VAL A 180 -0.60 10.84 19.04
CA VAL A 180 0.17 10.50 17.83
C VAL A 180 1.44 9.72 18.19
N LEU A 181 2.19 10.18 19.18
CA LEU A 181 3.42 9.53 19.60
C LEU A 181 3.14 8.15 20.21
N GLY A 182 2.17 8.05 21.11
CA GLY A 182 1.76 6.78 21.72
C GLY A 182 1.29 5.75 20.68
N THR A 183 0.40 6.12 19.77
CA THR A 183 -0.06 5.20 18.71
C THR A 183 1.06 4.77 17.75
N THR A 184 1.97 5.68 17.42
CA THR A 184 3.16 5.38 16.61
C THR A 184 4.08 4.38 17.30
N LEU A 185 4.34 4.58 18.60
CA LEU A 185 5.19 3.70 19.41
C LEU A 185 4.58 2.30 19.57
N VAL A 186 3.27 2.19 19.87
CA VAL A 186 2.57 0.89 19.95
C VAL A 186 2.71 0.13 18.64
N ALA A 187 2.46 0.78 17.51
CA ALA A 187 2.55 0.14 16.20
C ALA A 187 3.98 -0.35 15.88
N ALA A 188 4.99 0.46 16.19
CA ALA A 188 6.39 0.11 15.94
C ALA A 188 6.91 -1.00 16.86
N LEU A 189 6.59 -0.93 18.16
CA LEU A 189 6.99 -1.94 19.14
C LEU A 189 6.26 -3.26 18.89
N GLY A 190 4.96 -3.24 18.56
CA GLY A 190 4.22 -4.42 18.16
C GLY A 190 4.78 -5.08 16.89
N ALA A 191 5.21 -4.29 15.90
CA ALA A 191 5.88 -4.81 14.72
C ALA A 191 7.23 -5.50 15.05
N LYS A 192 7.96 -5.00 16.05
CA LYS A 192 9.20 -5.61 16.55
C LYS A 192 8.94 -6.96 17.23
N GLU A 193 7.95 -7.04 18.12
CA GLU A 193 7.57 -8.26 18.86
C GLU A 193 7.07 -9.37 17.93
N LEU A 194 6.28 -9.02 16.90
CA LEU A 194 5.79 -9.98 15.90
C LEU A 194 6.88 -10.48 14.93
N GLY A 195 8.15 -10.09 15.09
CA GLY A 195 9.24 -10.52 14.21
C GLY A 195 9.11 -9.99 12.78
N THR A 196 8.30 -8.95 12.55
CA THR A 196 8.23 -8.24 11.26
C THR A 196 9.40 -7.26 11.06
N GLY A 197 10.28 -7.14 12.06
CA GLY A 197 11.66 -6.64 11.91
C GLY A 197 12.54 -7.59 11.09
N PRO A 198 13.79 -7.22 10.75
CA PRO A 198 14.68 -8.12 10.02
C PRO A 198 14.88 -9.40 10.83
N ALA A 199 14.28 -10.50 10.37
CA ALA A 199 14.58 -11.82 10.86
C ALA A 199 16.07 -12.06 10.61
N THR A 200 16.85 -12.22 11.66
CA THR A 200 18.17 -12.84 11.59
C THR A 200 17.98 -14.26 11.10
N GLY A 201 18.12 -14.47 9.79
CA GLY A 201 18.15 -15.80 9.15
C GLY A 201 17.14 -16.05 8.02
N GLY A 202 16.18 -15.15 7.74
CA GLY A 202 15.18 -15.33 6.67
C GLY A 202 14.87 -14.05 5.88
N ALA A 203 14.36 -14.19 4.65
CA ALA A 203 13.93 -13.05 3.84
C ALA A 203 12.78 -12.30 4.53
N SER A 204 13.01 -11.05 4.93
CA SER A 204 11.97 -10.19 5.53
C SER A 204 10.74 -10.05 4.63
N TRP A 205 9.57 -9.71 5.18
CA TRP A 205 8.37 -9.44 4.38
C TRP A 205 8.58 -8.34 3.33
N SER A 206 9.49 -7.39 3.57
CA SER A 206 9.90 -6.41 2.55
C SER A 206 10.64 -7.04 1.37
N ASP A 207 11.52 -8.00 1.64
CA ASP A 207 12.25 -8.74 0.62
C ASP A 207 11.32 -9.69 -0.14
N ARG A 208 10.48 -10.44 0.59
CA ARG A 208 9.42 -11.30 0.01
C ARG A 208 8.46 -10.51 -0.88
N ARG A 209 8.02 -9.32 -0.44
CA ARG A 209 7.21 -8.39 -1.26
C ARG A 209 7.92 -8.03 -2.56
N ASN A 210 9.20 -7.63 -2.47
CA ASN A 210 9.94 -7.19 -3.65
C ASN A 210 10.18 -8.35 -4.64
N ARG A 211 10.47 -9.55 -4.14
CA ARG A 211 10.65 -10.77 -4.93
C ARG A 211 9.35 -11.21 -5.61
N ALA A 212 8.27 -11.30 -4.86
CA ALA A 212 6.95 -11.66 -5.39
C ALA A 212 6.50 -10.68 -6.49
N PHE A 213 6.66 -9.38 -6.24
CA PHE A 213 6.36 -8.37 -7.24
C PHE A 213 7.27 -8.46 -8.47
N ARG A 214 8.57 -8.74 -8.29
CA ARG A 214 9.50 -8.92 -9.40
C ARG A 214 9.13 -10.12 -10.27
N LEU A 215 8.72 -11.24 -9.68
CA LEU A 215 8.26 -12.42 -10.41
C LEU A 215 6.99 -12.14 -11.22
N LEU A 216 6.01 -11.44 -10.63
CA LEU A 216 4.83 -10.95 -11.35
C LEU A 216 5.23 -10.10 -12.57
N MET A 217 6.14 -9.15 -12.37
CA MET A 217 6.59 -8.27 -13.45
C MET A 217 7.32 -9.03 -14.56
N ASN A 218 8.20 -9.97 -14.22
CA ASN A 218 8.91 -10.76 -15.22
C ASN A 218 7.94 -11.57 -16.08
N ASP A 219 7.00 -12.27 -15.45
CA ASP A 219 6.01 -13.09 -16.16
C ASP A 219 5.13 -12.20 -17.06
N TYR A 220 4.72 -11.03 -16.56
CA TYR A 220 3.87 -10.12 -17.31
C TYR A 220 4.60 -9.41 -18.47
N ASP A 221 5.87 -9.05 -18.30
CA ASP A 221 6.68 -8.41 -19.35
C ASP A 221 6.87 -9.37 -20.54
N GLU A 222 7.14 -10.66 -20.28
CA GLU A 222 7.24 -11.69 -21.33
C GLU A 222 5.90 -11.88 -22.07
N ILE A 223 4.79 -11.95 -21.33
CA ILE A 223 3.45 -12.02 -21.93
C ILE A 223 3.20 -10.80 -22.82
N ARG A 224 3.51 -9.60 -22.32
CA ARG A 224 3.26 -8.36 -23.05
C ARG A 224 4.09 -8.28 -24.32
N TRP A 225 5.37 -8.66 -24.28
CA TRP A 225 6.20 -8.71 -25.48
C TRP A 225 5.65 -9.66 -26.53
N ALA A 226 5.19 -10.85 -26.12
CA ALA A 226 4.57 -11.81 -27.03
C ALA A 226 3.28 -11.27 -27.67
N VAL A 227 2.41 -10.66 -26.86
CA VAL A 227 1.16 -10.05 -27.34
C VAL A 227 1.46 -8.89 -28.29
N GLU A 228 2.36 -7.97 -27.93
CA GLU A 228 2.76 -6.85 -28.77
C GLU A 228 3.37 -7.31 -30.11
N TYR A 229 4.14 -8.41 -30.10
CA TYR A 229 4.71 -8.97 -31.32
C TYR A 229 3.65 -9.58 -32.24
N VAL A 230 2.76 -10.41 -31.69
CA VAL A 230 1.71 -11.10 -32.47
C VAL A 230 0.68 -10.10 -33.00
N ARG A 231 0.33 -9.08 -32.20
CA ARG A 231 -0.70 -8.09 -32.47
C ARG A 231 -0.14 -6.76 -33.01
N ARG A 232 1.07 -6.79 -33.57
CA ARG A 232 1.83 -5.58 -33.96
C ARG A 232 1.17 -4.76 -35.07
N HIS A 233 0.30 -5.36 -35.87
CA HIS A 233 -0.36 -4.72 -37.01
C HIS A 233 -1.80 -4.29 -36.72
N GLU A 234 -2.36 -4.72 -35.59
CA GLU A 234 -3.78 -4.57 -35.27
C GLU A 234 -4.06 -3.41 -34.31
N GLY A 235 -3.02 -2.92 -33.62
CA GLY A 235 -3.11 -1.72 -32.79
C GLY A 235 -3.88 -1.90 -31.48
N ASP A 236 -4.22 -3.14 -31.09
CA ASP A 236 -5.06 -3.44 -29.93
C ASP A 236 -4.36 -4.31 -28.87
N ALA A 237 -3.04 -4.51 -28.98
CA ALA A 237 -2.22 -5.25 -28.01
C ALA A 237 -2.47 -4.80 -26.54
N ALA A 238 -2.66 -3.49 -26.32
CA ALA A 238 -2.91 -2.92 -25.00
C ALA A 238 -4.28 -3.31 -24.39
N SER A 239 -5.23 -3.75 -25.22
CA SER A 239 -6.52 -4.28 -24.74
C SER A 239 -6.40 -5.68 -24.16
N TYR A 240 -5.35 -6.42 -24.52
CA TYR A 240 -5.04 -7.76 -24.00
C TYR A 240 -4.00 -7.73 -22.88
N ALA A 241 -2.94 -6.94 -23.05
CA ALA A 241 -1.83 -6.83 -22.11
C ALA A 241 -1.49 -5.35 -21.82
N PRO A 242 -2.33 -4.62 -21.05
CA PRO A 242 -2.04 -3.23 -20.71
C PRO A 242 -0.77 -3.11 -19.85
N PRO A 243 -0.04 -1.99 -19.88
CA PRO A 243 1.11 -1.80 -19.00
C PRO A 243 0.66 -1.78 -17.53
N LEU A 244 1.38 -2.51 -16.65
CA LEU A 244 1.09 -2.54 -15.21
C LEU A 244 1.51 -1.27 -14.47
N TYR A 245 2.31 -0.42 -15.11
CA TYR A 245 2.64 0.91 -14.60
C TYR A 245 1.73 1.95 -15.26
N LEU A 246 0.94 2.63 -14.44
CA LEU A 246 0.34 3.90 -14.85
C LEU A 246 1.46 4.91 -15.04
N ASN A 247 1.87 5.16 -16.27
CA ASN A 247 2.54 6.41 -16.59
C ASN A 247 1.59 7.54 -16.19
N GLN A 248 1.85 8.21 -15.06
CA GLN A 248 1.15 9.43 -14.63
C GLN A 248 1.22 10.57 -15.68
N ARG A 249 1.88 10.35 -16.83
CA ARG A 249 2.06 11.32 -17.93
C ARG A 249 1.12 11.14 -19.12
N SER A 250 0.30 10.11 -19.19
CA SER A 250 -0.71 10.03 -20.26
C SER A 250 -1.95 10.83 -19.89
N ARG A 251 -1.79 12.15 -19.78
CA ARG A 251 -2.91 13.08 -19.90
C ARG A 251 -3.42 12.94 -21.34
N PRO A 252 -4.72 12.69 -21.57
CA PRO A 252 -5.22 12.61 -22.94
C PRO A 252 -4.87 13.91 -23.66
N ARG A 253 -4.17 13.81 -24.79
CA ARG A 253 -3.96 14.96 -25.68
C ARG A 253 -5.36 15.41 -26.09
N LYS A 254 -5.72 16.63 -25.69
CA LYS A 254 -6.95 17.27 -26.17
C LYS A 254 -6.90 17.21 -27.71
N PRO A 255 -8.00 16.83 -28.40
CA PRO A 255 -8.04 16.95 -29.84
C PRO A 255 -7.71 18.41 -30.18
N ASP A 256 -6.72 18.60 -31.04
CA ASP A 256 -6.37 19.93 -31.51
C ASP A 256 -7.53 20.39 -32.41
N GLU A 257 -8.10 21.57 -32.15
CA GLU A 257 -9.21 22.15 -32.94
C GLU A 257 -8.82 22.38 -34.42
N THR A 258 -7.56 22.16 -34.75
CA THR A 258 -6.98 22.31 -36.09
C THR A 258 -7.35 21.19 -37.07
N ASP A 259 -7.73 19.99 -36.59
CA ASP A 259 -8.17 18.89 -37.48
C ASP A 259 -9.66 18.94 -37.82
N ALA A 260 -10.49 19.63 -37.02
CA ALA A 260 -11.92 19.79 -37.31
C ALA A 260 -12.21 20.78 -38.45
N GLN A 261 -11.25 21.66 -38.78
CA GLN A 261 -11.42 22.66 -39.84
C GLN A 261 -10.86 22.22 -41.20
N ARG A 262 -10.19 21.06 -41.29
CA ARG A 262 -9.68 20.53 -42.56
C ARG A 262 -10.68 19.65 -43.31
N GLU A 263 -11.71 19.13 -42.65
CA GLU A 263 -12.75 18.33 -43.30
C GLU A 263 -13.97 19.16 -43.76
N GLU A 264 -14.21 20.36 -43.22
CA GLU A 264 -15.33 21.22 -43.66
C GLU A 264 -14.98 22.18 -44.82
N GLY A 265 -13.71 22.31 -45.21
CA GLY A 265 -13.26 23.21 -46.29
C GLY A 265 -13.20 22.60 -47.70
N GLY A 266 -13.59 21.33 -47.86
CA GLY A 266 -13.36 20.53 -49.08
C GLY A 266 -14.58 20.34 -49.98
N SER A 267 -15.46 21.34 -50.14
CA SER A 267 -16.49 21.29 -51.17
C SER A 267 -16.89 22.68 -51.62
N LEU A 268 -16.26 23.17 -52.70
CA LEU A 268 -16.77 24.16 -53.66
C LEU A 268 -15.62 24.62 -54.56
N VAL A 269 -15.38 23.96 -55.70
CA VAL A 269 -15.19 24.65 -56.98
C VAL A 269 -15.58 23.68 -58.11
N GLY A 270 -16.79 23.87 -58.63
CA GLY A 270 -17.14 23.51 -60.01
C GLY A 270 -17.72 24.75 -60.67
N ASN A 271 -17.00 25.32 -61.63
CA ASN A 271 -17.52 25.73 -62.94
C ASN A 271 -16.49 26.57 -63.71
N GLY A 272 -16.10 26.04 -64.85
CA GLY A 272 -15.63 26.74 -66.05
C GLY A 272 -16.14 25.96 -67.24
#